data_AF-A0A2D7VNK2-F1
#
_entry.id   AF-A0A2D7VNK2-F1
#
_cell.length_a   1.000
_cell.length_b   1.000
_cell.length_c   1.000
_cell.angle_alpha   90.00
_cell.angle_beta   90.00
_cell.angle_gamma   90.00
#
_symmetry.space_group_name_H-M   'P 1'
#
loop_
_entity.id
_entity.type
_entity.pdbx_description
1 polymer ?
#
loop_
_entity_poly.entity_id
_entity_poly.type
_entity_poly.pdbx_seq_one_letter_code
_entity_poly.pdbx_strand_id
1 'polypeptide(L)'
;MGPNSADSSTEELVLGTPAGESKSWNWHPDIPIKTNPLFEFPLDLAAILRWYVRAWLPITEFGVYLVLAFGVWFWLTPPLVEMETLAVGWVGALWARNLFLMTAFATLLHLWLYTWKGQGDGTRFMRSAPTLKHRRFLAGDQLKDNVF
;
A
#
# COMPACT_ATOMS: atom_id res chain seq x y z
N MET A 1 18.85 -22.35 42.46
CA MET A 1 18.08 -22.95 41.35
C MET A 1 16.98 -21.97 40.96
N GLY A 2 17.28 -21.02 40.08
CA GLY A 2 16.26 -20.19 39.43
C GLY A 2 15.97 -20.78 38.05
N PRO A 3 14.71 -20.94 37.63
CA PRO A 3 14.41 -21.43 36.31
C PRO A 3 14.91 -20.44 35.26
N ASN A 4 15.62 -20.97 34.27
CA ASN A 4 16.13 -20.29 33.08
C ASN A 4 15.04 -19.42 32.43
N SER A 5 15.28 -18.12 32.36
CA SER A 5 14.52 -17.15 31.56
C SER A 5 14.99 -17.16 30.10
N ALA A 6 15.12 -18.36 29.52
CA ALA A 6 15.51 -18.53 28.13
C ALA A 6 14.41 -19.31 27.40
N ASP A 7 13.85 -18.63 26.40
CA ASP A 7 13.28 -19.21 25.19
C ASP A 7 11.78 -19.60 25.18
N SER A 8 10.90 -18.60 25.09
CA SER A 8 9.51 -18.78 24.63
C SER A 8 9.10 -17.86 23.49
N SER A 9 10.07 -17.17 22.85
CA SER A 9 9.84 -16.24 21.75
C SER A 9 10.13 -16.82 20.36
N THR A 10 10.53 -18.10 20.26
CA THR A 10 11.29 -18.57 19.09
C THR A 10 10.51 -19.46 18.11
N GLU A 11 9.23 -19.78 18.35
CA GLU A 11 8.41 -20.53 17.39
C GLU A 11 7.00 -19.96 17.25
N GLU A 12 6.86 -18.67 16.91
CA GLU A 12 5.53 -18.09 16.74
C GLU A 12 4.87 -18.44 15.40
N LEU A 13 5.65 -18.88 14.41
CA LEU A 13 5.17 -19.30 13.10
C LEU A 13 5.75 -20.69 12.78
N VAL A 14 5.02 -21.73 13.15
CA VAL A 14 5.34 -23.10 12.73
C VAL A 14 5.02 -23.22 11.24
N LEU A 15 5.83 -23.96 10.48
CA LEU A 15 5.55 -24.24 9.07
C LEU A 15 4.14 -24.86 8.94
N GLY A 16 3.28 -24.23 8.15
CA GLY A 16 1.88 -24.62 8.00
C GLY A 16 0.87 -23.86 8.87
N THR A 17 1.28 -22.87 9.68
CA THR A 17 0.32 -21.96 10.36
C THR A 17 -0.49 -21.17 9.31
N PRO A 18 -1.82 -21.33 9.26
CA PRO A 18 -2.70 -20.57 8.37
C PRO A 18 -2.74 -19.07 8.71
N ALA A 19 -3.03 -18.25 7.71
CA ALA A 19 -3.16 -16.80 7.87
C ALA A 19 -4.10 -16.40 9.04
N GLY A 20 -3.57 -15.67 10.04
CA GLY A 20 -4.35 -15.06 11.13
C GLY A 20 -4.32 -15.79 12.47
N GLU A 21 -3.62 -16.92 12.58
CA GLU A 21 -3.53 -17.71 13.82
C GLU A 21 -2.39 -17.31 14.78
N SER A 22 -1.47 -16.42 14.36
CA SER A 22 -0.35 -16.01 15.21
C SER A 22 -0.74 -14.95 16.26
N LYS A 23 -0.03 -14.94 17.41
CA LYS A 23 -0.31 -14.02 18.53
C LYS A 23 0.21 -12.61 18.29
N SER A 24 1.28 -12.44 17.52
CA SER A 24 1.93 -11.16 17.23
C SER A 24 1.49 -10.53 15.91
N TRP A 25 0.93 -11.32 14.99
CA TRP A 25 0.41 -10.81 13.72
C TRP A 25 -1.12 -10.81 13.70
N ASN A 26 -1.69 -9.77 13.13
CA ASN A 26 -3.11 -9.73 12.77
C ASN A 26 -3.31 -10.44 11.42
N TRP A 27 -2.36 -10.31 10.50
CA TRP A 27 -2.35 -10.98 9.21
C TRP A 27 -0.93 -11.42 8.84
N HIS A 28 -0.80 -12.61 8.25
CA HIS A 28 0.40 -13.09 7.58
C HIS A 28 -0.03 -14.00 6.42
N PRO A 29 0.77 -14.12 5.34
CA PRO A 29 0.49 -15.11 4.30
C PRO A 29 0.71 -16.54 4.81
N ASP A 30 0.21 -17.52 4.06
CA ASP A 30 0.51 -18.93 4.31
C ASP A 30 2.01 -19.18 4.16
N ILE A 31 2.55 -20.02 5.05
CA ILE A 31 3.99 -20.32 5.14
C ILE A 31 4.23 -21.79 4.74
N PRO A 32 5.21 -22.09 3.86
CA PRO A 32 6.19 -21.19 3.28
C PRO A 32 5.61 -20.28 2.18
N ILE A 33 6.17 -19.07 2.06
CA ILE A 33 5.79 -18.12 1.01
C ILE A 33 6.05 -18.78 -0.35
N LYS A 34 4.98 -18.96 -1.13
CA LYS A 34 5.09 -19.49 -2.48
C LYS A 34 5.81 -18.49 -3.38
N THR A 35 6.80 -18.97 -4.11
CA THR A 35 7.53 -18.17 -5.10
C THR A 35 6.69 -17.94 -6.35
N ASN A 36 7.07 -16.97 -7.17
CA ASN A 36 6.43 -16.78 -8.47
C ASN A 36 6.66 -18.05 -9.33
N PRO A 37 5.63 -18.61 -10.00
CA PRO A 37 5.76 -19.78 -10.88
C PRO A 37 6.84 -19.66 -11.95
N LEU A 38 7.27 -18.43 -12.28
CA LEU A 38 8.40 -18.18 -13.18
C LEU A 38 9.73 -18.73 -12.66
N PHE A 39 9.89 -18.85 -11.34
CA PHE A 39 11.11 -19.36 -10.70
C PHE A 39 10.99 -20.82 -10.27
N GLU A 40 9.89 -21.49 -10.59
CA GLU A 40 9.67 -22.90 -10.29
C GLU A 40 10.11 -23.76 -11.48
N PHE A 41 10.80 -24.87 -11.18
CA PHE A 41 11.19 -25.85 -12.18
C PHE A 41 10.51 -27.19 -11.90
N PRO A 42 9.90 -27.86 -12.89
CA PRO A 42 9.83 -27.48 -14.31
C PRO A 42 8.91 -26.27 -14.57
N LEU A 43 9.19 -25.51 -15.63
CA LEU A 43 8.40 -24.34 -16.02
C LEU A 43 6.97 -24.74 -16.42
N ASP A 44 5.95 -24.24 -15.72
CA ASP A 44 4.55 -24.34 -16.11
C ASP A 44 4.07 -23.01 -16.72
N LEU A 45 4.05 -22.94 -18.06
CA LEU A 45 3.59 -21.76 -18.80
C LEU A 45 2.15 -21.37 -18.47
N ALA A 46 1.29 -22.35 -18.19
CA ALA A 46 -0.10 -22.08 -17.86
C ALA A 46 -0.21 -21.49 -16.45
N ALA A 47 0.62 -21.94 -15.50
CA ALA A 47 0.70 -21.33 -14.17
C ALA A 47 1.24 -19.89 -14.23
N ILE A 48 2.28 -19.64 -15.04
CA ILE A 48 2.83 -18.29 -15.25
C ILE A 48 1.74 -17.36 -15.82
N LEU A 49 1.05 -17.78 -16.88
CA LEU A 49 0.01 -16.95 -17.49
C LEU A 49 -1.15 -16.68 -16.52
N ARG A 50 -1.60 -17.71 -15.78
CA ARG A 50 -2.64 -17.53 -14.74
C ARG A 50 -2.18 -16.57 -13.64
N TRP A 51 -0.91 -16.61 -13.26
CA TRP A 51 -0.34 -15.70 -12.27
C TRP A 51 -0.38 -14.25 -12.76
N TYR A 52 0.07 -13.98 -13.99
CA TYR A 52 0.02 -12.64 -14.57
C TYR A 52 -1.42 -12.14 -14.76
N VAL A 53 -2.32 -12.98 -15.26
CA VAL A 53 -3.74 -12.65 -15.37
C VAL A 53 -4.32 -12.26 -14.01
N ARG A 54 -4.06 -13.03 -12.96
CA ARG A 54 -4.52 -12.70 -11.60
C ARG A 54 -3.84 -11.46 -11.02
N ALA A 55 -2.61 -11.17 -11.39
CA ALA A 55 -1.91 -9.98 -10.91
C ALA A 55 -2.36 -8.70 -11.63
N TRP A 56 -2.78 -8.78 -12.90
CA TRP A 56 -3.02 -7.60 -13.74
C TRP A 56 -4.47 -7.36 -14.14
N LEU A 57 -5.32 -8.40 -14.23
CA LEU A 57 -6.71 -8.26 -14.72
C LEU A 57 -7.77 -7.94 -13.66
N PRO A 58 -7.62 -8.24 -12.35
CA PRO A 58 -8.57 -7.72 -11.38
C PRO A 58 -8.61 -6.19 -11.43
N ILE A 59 -9.78 -5.61 -11.14
CA ILE A 59 -9.91 -4.16 -10.93
C ILE A 59 -9.19 -3.84 -9.61
N THR A 60 -7.88 -3.64 -9.69
CA THR A 60 -7.03 -3.17 -8.59
C THR A 60 -7.07 -1.64 -8.53
N GLU A 61 -6.19 -1.02 -7.73
CA GLU A 61 -5.97 0.43 -7.76
C GLU A 61 -5.74 1.00 -9.19
N PHE A 62 -5.30 0.18 -10.15
CA PHE A 62 -5.13 0.60 -11.55
C PHE A 62 -6.45 1.04 -12.21
N GLY A 63 -7.58 0.43 -11.85
CA GLY A 63 -8.89 0.87 -12.34
C GLY A 63 -9.23 2.28 -11.86
N VAL A 64 -8.91 2.59 -10.61
CA VAL A 64 -9.08 3.93 -10.04
C VAL A 64 -8.18 4.93 -10.75
N TYR A 65 -6.91 4.59 -11.00
CA TYR A 65 -5.99 5.45 -11.76
C TYR A 65 -6.46 5.66 -13.20
N LEU A 66 -7.01 4.65 -13.85
CA LEU A 66 -7.51 4.77 -15.22
C LEU A 66 -8.71 5.71 -15.30
N VAL A 67 -9.69 5.56 -14.40
CA VAL A 67 -10.86 6.46 -14.31
C VAL A 67 -10.40 7.89 -14.02
N LEU A 68 -9.46 8.06 -13.09
CA LEU A 68 -8.90 9.37 -12.77
C LEU A 68 -8.14 9.97 -13.96
N ALA A 69 -7.38 9.16 -14.70
CA ALA A 69 -6.64 9.60 -15.89
C ALA A 69 -7.59 10.10 -16.98
N PHE A 70 -8.65 9.35 -17.29
CA PHE A 70 -9.69 9.82 -18.19
C PHE A 70 -10.36 11.09 -17.66
N GLY A 71 -10.65 11.14 -16.36
CA GLY A 71 -11.29 12.31 -15.78
C GLY A 71 -10.44 13.57 -15.87
N VAL A 72 -9.14 13.45 -15.56
CA VAL A 72 -8.19 14.53 -15.75
C VAL A 72 -8.09 14.92 -17.22
N TRP A 73 -7.96 13.94 -18.11
CA TRP A 73 -7.80 14.17 -19.54
C TRP A 73 -8.99 14.94 -20.15
N PHE A 74 -10.22 14.54 -19.83
CA PHE A 74 -11.41 15.14 -20.45
C PHE A 74 -11.86 16.46 -19.81
N TRP A 75 -11.63 16.66 -18.50
CA TRP A 75 -12.19 17.81 -17.79
C TRP A 75 -11.17 18.78 -17.20
N LEU A 76 -9.91 18.35 -16.98
CA LEU A 76 -8.90 19.15 -16.28
C LEU A 76 -7.63 19.39 -17.10
N THR A 77 -7.54 18.85 -18.31
CA THR A 77 -6.44 19.11 -19.24
C THR A 77 -6.83 20.26 -20.18
N PRO A 78 -6.03 21.34 -20.25
CA PRO A 78 -6.29 22.44 -21.19
C PRO A 78 -6.20 21.96 -22.64
N PRO A 79 -6.69 22.74 -23.61
CA PRO A 79 -6.55 22.43 -25.03
C PRO A 79 -5.08 22.26 -25.43
N LEU A 80 -4.78 21.26 -26.26
CA LEU A 80 -3.41 21.00 -26.75
C LEU A 80 -2.80 22.20 -27.49
N VAL A 81 -3.64 23.02 -28.14
CA VAL A 81 -3.22 24.25 -28.83
C VAL A 81 -2.60 25.25 -27.86
N GLU A 82 -3.12 25.35 -26.63
CA GLU A 82 -2.54 26.24 -25.60
C GLU A 82 -1.19 25.72 -25.08
N MET A 83 -0.92 24.44 -25.26
CA MET A 83 0.31 23.76 -24.82
C MET A 83 1.37 23.65 -25.92
N GLU A 84 1.14 24.23 -27.11
CA GLU A 84 2.12 24.24 -28.20
C GLU A 84 3.37 25.07 -27.86
N THR A 85 3.18 26.15 -27.09
CA THR A 85 4.27 26.99 -26.61
C THR A 85 4.35 26.96 -25.08
N LEU A 86 5.56 27.03 -24.55
CA LEU A 86 5.77 27.02 -23.10
C LEU A 86 5.22 28.31 -22.49
N ALA A 87 4.18 28.21 -21.69
CA ALA A 87 3.56 29.35 -21.01
C ALA A 87 3.26 29.03 -19.54
N VAL A 88 3.52 30.00 -18.67
CA VAL A 88 3.35 29.85 -17.21
C VAL A 88 1.90 29.51 -16.84
N GLY A 89 0.91 29.98 -17.61
CA GLY A 89 -0.50 29.75 -17.33
C GLY A 89 -0.87 28.26 -17.30
N TRP A 90 -0.69 27.55 -18.42
CA TRP A 90 -1.04 26.13 -18.48
C TRP A 90 -0.08 25.27 -17.64
N VAL A 91 1.21 25.61 -17.58
CA VAL A 91 2.17 24.89 -16.72
C VAL A 91 1.77 24.99 -15.25
N GLY A 92 1.43 26.19 -14.79
CA GLY A 92 0.97 26.45 -13.43
C GLY A 92 -0.36 25.75 -13.12
N ALA A 93 -1.30 25.73 -14.08
CA ALA A 93 -2.56 25.01 -13.94
C ALA A 93 -2.33 23.49 -13.79
N LEU A 94 -1.48 22.89 -14.63
CA LEU A 94 -1.11 21.48 -14.54
C LEU A 94 -0.42 21.16 -13.21
N TRP A 95 0.52 22.01 -12.78
CA TRP A 95 1.23 21.85 -11.53
C TRP A 95 0.28 21.92 -10.32
N ALA A 96 -0.58 22.94 -10.26
CA ALA A 96 -1.54 23.12 -9.17
C ALA A 96 -2.55 21.96 -9.13
N ARG A 97 -3.03 21.51 -10.29
CA ARG A 97 -3.91 20.35 -10.43
C ARG A 97 -3.25 19.06 -9.93
N ASN A 98 -2.01 18.80 -10.34
CA ASN A 98 -1.22 17.64 -9.87
C ASN A 98 -1.07 17.68 -8.34
N LEU A 99 -0.65 18.82 -7.79
CA LEU A 99 -0.45 19.01 -6.36
C LEU A 99 -1.75 18.81 -5.58
N PHE A 100 -2.85 19.37 -6.08
CA PHE A 100 -4.18 19.20 -5.48
C PHE A 100 -4.61 17.74 -5.48
N LEU A 101 -4.52 17.03 -6.62
CA LEU A 101 -4.92 15.63 -6.71
C LEU A 101 -4.08 14.73 -5.81
N MET A 102 -2.76 14.93 -5.76
CA MET A 102 -1.89 14.15 -4.87
C MET A 102 -2.24 14.40 -3.41
N THR A 103 -2.37 15.66 -3.00
CA THR A 103 -2.73 16.02 -1.63
C THR A 103 -4.10 15.47 -1.25
N ALA A 104 -5.10 15.61 -2.13
CA ALA A 104 -6.45 15.11 -1.90
C ALA A 104 -6.47 13.59 -1.76
N PHE A 105 -5.81 12.86 -2.66
CA PHE A 105 -5.78 11.40 -2.63
C PHE A 105 -5.05 10.87 -1.38
N ALA A 106 -3.88 11.44 -1.06
CA ALA A 106 -3.13 11.11 0.15
C ALA A 106 -3.95 11.39 1.41
N THR A 107 -4.61 12.55 1.49
CA THR A 107 -5.46 12.92 2.64
C THR A 107 -6.64 11.98 2.80
N LEU A 108 -7.35 11.67 1.71
CA LEU A 108 -8.50 10.76 1.73
C LEU A 108 -8.10 9.36 2.17
N LEU A 109 -7.03 8.82 1.60
CA LEU A 109 -6.52 7.50 1.98
C LEU A 109 -6.08 7.48 3.45
N HIS A 110 -5.40 8.54 3.90
CA HIS A 110 -4.95 8.66 5.27
C HIS A 110 -6.11 8.73 6.27
N LEU A 111 -7.12 9.56 6.00
CA LEU A 111 -8.33 9.65 6.81
C LEU A 111 -9.06 8.31 6.87
N TRP A 112 -9.21 7.64 5.73
CA TRP A 112 -9.87 6.35 5.66
C TRP A 112 -9.14 5.27 6.46
N LEU A 113 -7.81 5.17 6.32
CA LEU A 113 -6.99 4.17 7.01
C LEU A 113 -6.89 4.43 8.52
N TYR A 114 -6.56 5.67 8.92
CA TYR A 114 -6.14 5.95 10.30
C TYR A 114 -7.19 6.64 11.15
N THR A 115 -8.02 7.51 10.56
CA THR A 115 -9.05 8.24 11.31
C THR A 115 -10.34 7.44 11.39
N TRP A 116 -10.84 6.97 10.25
CA TRP A 116 -12.10 6.20 10.18
C TRP A 116 -11.90 4.71 10.38
N LYS A 117 -10.65 4.22 10.30
CA LYS A 117 -10.30 2.79 10.39
C LYS A 117 -11.13 1.94 9.43
N GLY A 118 -11.38 2.45 8.22
CA GLY A 118 -12.29 1.85 7.25
C GLY A 118 -11.86 0.45 6.77
N GLN A 119 -10.56 0.13 6.85
CA GLN A 119 -10.03 -1.19 6.56
C GLN A 119 -10.07 -2.15 7.77
N GLY A 120 -10.25 -1.62 8.98
CA GLY A 120 -10.06 -2.35 10.23
C GLY A 120 -8.63 -2.82 10.44
N ASP A 121 -8.46 -3.75 11.38
CA ASP A 121 -7.14 -4.27 11.79
C ASP A 121 -6.79 -5.62 11.11
N GLY A 122 -7.73 -6.23 10.38
CA GLY A 122 -7.61 -7.59 9.84
C GLY A 122 -6.65 -7.76 8.65
N THR A 123 -6.26 -6.67 8.00
CA THR A 123 -5.23 -6.67 6.94
C THR A 123 -3.89 -6.13 7.44
N ARG A 124 -3.82 -5.65 8.69
CA ARG A 124 -2.57 -5.16 9.27
C ARG A 124 -1.68 -6.35 9.59
N PHE A 125 -0.39 -6.24 9.31
CA PHE A 125 0.56 -7.27 9.70
C PHE A 125 0.69 -7.37 11.22
N MET A 126 1.06 -6.28 11.89
CA MET A 126 1.27 -6.28 13.34
C MET A 126 -0.04 -6.04 14.11
N ARG A 127 -0.20 -6.72 15.25
CA ARG A 127 -1.34 -6.43 16.16
C ARG A 127 -1.23 -5.07 16.82
N SER A 128 0.00 -4.61 17.10
CA SER A 128 0.25 -3.32 17.72
C SER A 128 -0.20 -2.16 16.81
N ALA A 129 -0.77 -1.12 17.43
CA ALA A 129 -1.07 0.12 16.75
C ALA A 129 0.23 0.85 16.35
N PRO A 130 0.22 1.70 15.30
CA PRO A 130 1.32 2.60 14.98
C PRO A 130 1.77 3.38 16.21
N THR A 131 3.07 3.66 16.33
CA THR A 131 3.61 4.35 17.51
C THR A 131 3.29 5.83 17.40
N LEU A 132 2.12 6.23 17.93
CA LEU A 132 1.61 7.59 17.77
C LEU A 132 2.50 8.66 18.43
N LYS A 133 3.19 8.36 19.53
CA LYS A 133 4.09 9.32 20.17
C LYS A 133 5.38 8.65 20.60
N HIS A 134 6.51 9.14 20.07
CA HIS A 134 7.82 8.63 20.45
C HIS A 134 8.90 9.68 20.18
N ARG A 135 9.90 9.77 21.05
CA ARG A 135 11.05 10.69 20.92
C ARG A 135 11.98 10.37 19.74
N ARG A 136 11.68 9.33 18.97
CA ARG A 136 12.42 8.95 17.75
C ARG A 136 11.95 9.76 16.54
N PHE A 137 10.73 10.28 16.60
CA PHE A 137 10.12 11.10 15.56
C PHE A 137 10.49 12.58 15.77
N LEU A 138 10.76 13.29 14.68
CA LEU A 138 11.20 14.68 14.65
C LEU A 138 10.13 15.63 15.23
N ALA A 139 8.86 15.40 14.89
CA ALA A 139 7.69 16.10 15.44
C ALA A 139 7.11 15.41 16.68
N GLY A 140 7.81 14.40 17.23
CA GLY A 140 7.39 13.62 18.40
C GLY A 140 6.18 12.70 18.15
N ASP A 141 5.70 12.64 16.91
CA ASP A 141 4.51 11.91 16.49
C ASP A 141 4.72 11.34 15.08
N GLN A 142 4.57 10.03 14.93
CA GLN A 142 4.77 9.32 13.65
C GLN A 142 3.83 9.85 12.55
N LEU A 143 2.62 10.25 12.94
CA LEU A 143 1.65 10.79 12.01
C LEU A 143 2.14 12.14 11.45
N LYS A 144 2.65 12.99 12.32
CA LYS A 144 3.09 14.33 11.92
C LYS A 144 4.30 14.27 11.00
N ASP A 145 5.29 13.45 11.32
CA ASP A 145 6.48 13.25 10.48
C ASP A 145 6.15 12.68 9.09
N ASN A 146 5.11 11.86 8.97
CA ASN A 146 4.73 11.27 7.69
C ASN A 146 3.92 12.22 6.80
N VAL A 147 3.29 13.24 7.38
CA VAL A 147 2.38 14.16 6.67
C VAL A 147 3.02 15.52 6.42
N PHE A 148 3.96 15.95 7.27
CA PHE A 148 4.56 17.29 7.28
C PHE A 148 6.09 17.19 7.33
#